data_AF-A0A9E1U3A9-F1
#
_entry.id   AF-A0A9E1U3A9-F1
#
_cell.length_a   1.000
_cell.length_b   1.000
_cell.length_c   1.000
_cell.angle_alpha   90.00
_cell.angle_beta   90.00
_cell.angle_gamma   90.00
#
_symmetry.space_group_name_H-M   'P 1'
#
loop_
_entity.id
_entity.type
_entity.pdbx_description
1 polymer ?
#
loop_
_entity_poly.entity_id
_entity_poly.type
_entity_poly.pdbx_seq_one_letter_code
_entity_poly.pdbx_strand_id
1 'polypeptide(L)' 'MNVGFRESLQAVLSRPIQGLLPVTGGCISEAWQVRTAEKTVFVKLSKGLLLGMLAARGAP' A
#
# COMPACT_ATOMS: atom_id res chain seq x y z
N MET A 1 -1.06 -6.67 9.71
CA MET A 1 -0.84 -6.01 8.40
C MET A 1 -2.19 -5.89 7.72
N ASN A 2 -2.59 -4.67 7.34
CA ASN A 2 -3.97 -4.35 6.95
C ASN A 2 -4.29 -5.04 5.61
N VAL A 3 -5.07 -6.12 5.62
CA VAL A 3 -5.46 -6.88 4.41
C VAL A 3 -6.05 -5.93 3.36
N GLY A 4 -6.83 -4.94 3.80
CA GLY A 4 -7.39 -3.91 2.93
C GLY A 4 -6.33 -3.04 2.24
N PHE A 5 -5.16 -2.81 2.82
CA PHE A 5 -4.09 -2.05 2.17
C PHE A 5 -3.50 -2.81 0.98
N ARG A 6 -3.27 -4.13 1.13
CA ARG A 6 -2.77 -4.96 0.02
C ARG A 6 -3.80 -5.02 -1.11
N GLU A 7 -5.08 -5.20 -0.79
CA GLU A 7 -6.15 -5.24 -1.80
C GLU A 7 -6.27 -3.93 -2.56
N SER A 8 -6.26 -2.80 -1.86
CA SER A 8 -6.33 -1.49 -2.51
C SER A 8 -5.08 -1.19 -3.34
N LEU A 9 -3.89 -1.60 -2.89
CA LEU A 9 -2.68 -1.54 -3.71
C LEU A 9 -2.79 -2.43 -4.95
N GLN A 10 -3.34 -3.63 -4.80
CA GLN A 10 -3.52 -4.56 -5.91
C GLN A 10 -4.47 -3.99 -6.96
N ALA A 11 -5.48 -3.22 -6.56
CA ALA A 11 -6.44 -2.59 -7.47
C ALA A 11 -5.82 -1.50 -8.37
N VAL A 12 -4.76 -0.82 -7.92
CA VAL A 12 -4.11 0.26 -8.68
C VAL A 12 -2.84 -0.20 -9.41
N LEU A 13 -2.38 -1.42 -9.16
CA LEU A 13 -1.21 -1.99 -9.81
C LEU A 13 -1.63 -2.89 -10.98
N SER A 14 -1.04 -2.65 -12.14
CA SER A 14 -1.28 -3.46 -13.36
C SER A 14 -0.79 -4.90 -13.22
N ARG A 15 0.05 -5.21 -12.23
CA ARG A 15 0.64 -6.53 -12.01
C ARG A 15 0.33 -7.04 -10.60
N PRO A 16 0.24 -8.38 -10.43
CA PRO A 16 0.10 -8.99 -9.12
C PRO A 16 1.25 -8.64 -8.17
N ILE A 17 0.90 -8.35 -6.91
CA ILE A 17 1.85 -8.16 -5.82
C ILE A 17 2.35 -9.54 -5.37
N GLN A 18 3.64 -9.78 -5.59
CA GLN A 18 4.35 -10.98 -5.13
C GLN A 18 4.85 -10.85 -3.69
N GLY A 19 5.17 -9.63 -3.27
CA GLY A 19 5.67 -9.35 -1.92
C GLY A 19 5.32 -7.94 -1.47
N LEU A 20 4.98 -7.81 -0.18
CA LEU A 20 4.71 -6.54 0.47
C LEU A 20 5.44 -6.53 1.81
N LEU A 21 6.48 -5.71 1.92
CA LEU A 21 7.33 -5.64 3.11
C LEU A 21 7.31 -4.21 3.67
N PRO A 22 7.13 -4.02 4.99
CA PRO A 22 7.31 -2.71 5.59
C PRO A 22 8.76 -2.27 5.41
N VAL A 23 8.98 -1.01 5.06
CA VAL A 23 10.31 -0.42 5.07
C VAL A 23 10.64 -0.09 6.52
N THR A 24 11.60 -0.82 7.09
CA THR A 24 12.09 -0.59 8.45
C THR A 24 13.42 0.15 8.39
N GLY A 25 13.43 1.45 8.72
CA GLY A 25 14.65 2.26 8.78
C GLY A 25 14.38 3.76 8.80
N GLY A 26 14.90 4.46 9.81
CA GLY A 26 14.84 5.93 9.92
C GLY A 26 13.50 6.51 10.42
N CYS A 27 13.30 7.83 10.26
CA CYS A 27 12.08 8.55 10.67
C CYS A 27 10.85 8.30 9.77
N ILE A 28 10.98 7.42 8.78
CA ILE A 28 9.95 7.15 7.78
C ILE A 28 9.03 6.06 8.32
N SER A 29 7.94 6.48 8.97
CA SER A 29 6.80 5.62 9.26
C SER A 29 5.93 5.45 8.02
N GLU A 30 5.17 4.35 7.95
CA GLU A 30 4.14 4.11 6.93
C GLU A 30 4.68 4.05 5.49
N ALA A 31 5.78 3.34 5.29
CA ALA A 31 6.33 3.01 3.98
C ALA A 31 6.44 1.50 3.76
N TRP A 32 6.19 1.05 2.53
CA TRP A 32 6.24 -0.34 2.11
C TRP A 32 6.98 -0.50 0.80
N GLN A 33 7.74 -1.59 0.71
CA GLN A 33 8.30 -2.09 -0.52
C GLN A 33 7.29 -3.09 -1.13
N VAL A 34 6.89 -2.83 -2.37
CA VAL A 34 5.96 -3.68 -3.14
C VAL A 34 6.73 -4.32 -4.28
N ARG A 35 6.80 -5.65 -4.29
CA ARG A 35 7.44 -6.43 -5.34
C ARG A 35 6.39 -6.96 -6.31
N THR A 36 6.56 -6.65 -7.58
CA THR A 36 5.82 -7.25 -8.70
C THR A 36 6.77 -8.14 -9.51
N ALA A 37 6.22 -8.85 -10.51
CA ALA A 37 7.02 -9.67 -11.42
C ALA A 37 8.05 -8.86 -12.23
N GLU A 38 7.78 -7.57 -12.47
CA GLU A 38 8.62 -6.71 -13.32
C GLU A 38 9.59 -5.86 -12.49
N LYS A 39 9.13 -5.34 -11.34
CA LYS A 39 9.90 -4.37 -10.57
C LYS A 39 9.51 -4.33 -9.10
N THR A 40 10.36 -3.64 -8.34
CA THR A 40 10.09 -3.29 -6.96
C THR A 40 9.81 -1.79 -6.88
N VAL A 41 8.72 -1.41 -6.22
CA VAL A 41 8.33 0.00 -6.01
C VAL A 41 8.20 0.29 -4.51
N PHE A 42 8.47 1.53 -4.11
CA PHE A 42 8.30 1.99 -2.73
C PHE A 42 7.04 2.85 -2.63
N VAL A 43 6.14 2.51 -1.72
CA VAL A 43 4.90 3.22 -1.47
C VAL A 43 4.96 3.80 -0.07
N LYS A 44 4.70 5.10 0.07
CA LYS A 44 4.53 5.76 1.36
C LYS A 44 3.08 6.21 1.49
N LEU A 45 2.42 5.83 2.58
CA LEU A 45 1.11 6.38 2.90
C LEU A 45 1.28 7.76 3.53
N SER A 46 0.62 8.75 2.94
CA SER A 46 0.45 10.07 3.55
C SER A 46 -0.75 10.01 4.49
N LYS A 47 -0.68 10.67 5.66
CA LYS A 47 -1.74 10.69 6.69
C LYS A 47 -3.17 10.99 6.18
N GLY A 48 -3.34 11.63 5.02
CA GLY A 48 -4.64 11.90 4.40
C GLY A 48 -5.19 10.80 3.48
N LEU A 49 -4.36 9.87 2.99
CA LEU A 49 -4.78 8.86 2.01
C LEU A 49 -5.55 7.70 2.68
N LEU A 50 -5.19 7.35 3.91
CA LEU A 50 -5.87 6.31 4.70
C LEU A 50 -7.32 6.67 5.01
N LEU A 51 -7.60 7.93 5.32
CA LEU A 51 -8.98 8.41 5.55
C LEU A 51 -9.84 8.30 4.29
N GLY A 52 -9.30 8.66 3.12
CA GLY A 52 -10.02 8.52 1.85
C GLY A 52 -10.29 7.07 1.45
N MET A 53 -9.35 6.16 1.72
CA MET A 53 -9.50 4.72 1.43
C MET A 53 -10.48 4.02 2.39
N LEU A 54 -10.53 4.45 3.65
CA LEU A 54 -11.51 3.94 4.63
C LEU A 54 -12.91 4.50 4.35
N ALA A 55 -13.03 5.76 3.93
CA ALA A 55 -14.29 6.37 3.52
C ALA A 55 -14.88 5.70 2.27
N ALA A 56 -14.04 5.30 1.31
CA ALA A 56 -14.49 4.57 0.11
C ALA A 56 -15.06 3.16 0.40
N ARG A 57 -14.82 2.59 1.59
CA ARG A 57 -15.44 1.33 2.06
C ARG A 57 -16.78 1.53 2.78
N GLY A 58 -17.26 2.77 2.92
CA GLY A 58 -18.46 3.12 3.67
C GLY A 58 -19.18 4.36 3.15
N ALA A 59 -19.27 4.54 1.83
CA ALA A 59 -20.24 5.44 1.23
C ALA A 59 -21.46 4.61 0.77
N PRO A 60 -22.69 4.95 1.21
CA PRO A 60 -23.92 4.29 0.75
C PRO A 60 -24.15 4.46 -0.75
#